data_AF-A0A850P0F5-F1
#
_entry.id   AF-A0A850P0F5-F1
#
_cell.length_a   1.000
_cell.length_b   1.000
_cell.length_c   1.000
_cell.angle_alpha   90.00
_cell.angle_beta   90.00
_cell.angle_gamma   90.00
#
_symmetry.space_group_name_H-M   'P 1'
#
loop_
_entity.id
_entity.type
_entity.pdbx_description
1 polymer ?
#
loop_
_entity_poly.entity_id
_entity_poly.type
_entity_poly.pdbx_seq_one_letter_code
_entity_poly.pdbx_strand_id
1 'polypeptide(L)'
;IEPPSAPVAPPEPIATPGVEAVPAPRPAPTRILFVSGEAHTPGHTYRCIRLAEATRRLGLPAHFVSIEGVTPADLDSCRLVILWRVQRSEHVENLCRLAREQGASIAFDIDDLMVVPDFATPELIDGIRTTNSITSQVRDLFVRIRQSVDLADFCLCTTEELAYWLRGEGQDTYVVPNTFDDATFFAARRAAASRPDDGLLRIGYAGGTRTHQKDFARA
;
A
#
# COMPACT_ATOMS: atom_id res chain seq x y z
N ILE A 1 -66.51 -49.69 -23.60
CA ILE A 1 -65.47 -48.91 -24.31
C ILE A 1 -65.87 -47.46 -24.12
N GLU A 2 -65.28 -46.83 -23.11
CA GLU A 2 -65.61 -45.50 -22.61
C GLU A 2 -64.88 -44.43 -23.44
N PRO A 3 -65.46 -43.25 -23.72
CA PRO A 3 -64.85 -42.27 -24.61
C PRO A 3 -63.70 -41.51 -23.93
N PRO A 4 -62.73 -40.97 -24.69
CA PRO A 4 -61.55 -40.33 -24.13
C PRO A 4 -61.85 -38.96 -23.52
N SER A 5 -61.19 -38.70 -22.38
CA SER A 5 -61.27 -37.46 -21.59
C SER A 5 -60.75 -36.24 -22.34
N ALA A 6 -61.42 -35.10 -22.15
CA ALA A 6 -61.09 -33.80 -22.75
C ALA A 6 -59.80 -33.19 -22.15
N PRO A 7 -59.05 -32.36 -22.91
CA PRO A 7 -57.78 -31.81 -22.45
C PRO A 7 -57.97 -30.69 -21.41
N VAL A 8 -57.12 -30.70 -20.38
CA VAL A 8 -57.07 -29.68 -19.31
C VAL A 8 -56.45 -28.39 -19.86
N ALA A 9 -57.10 -27.25 -19.61
CA ALA A 9 -56.61 -25.92 -19.98
C ALA A 9 -55.41 -25.48 -19.11
N PRO A 10 -54.45 -24.70 -19.66
CA PRO A 10 -53.30 -24.23 -18.90
C PRO A 10 -53.72 -23.14 -17.89
N PRO A 11 -53.03 -23.02 -16.74
CA PRO A 11 -53.35 -22.01 -15.74
C PRO A 11 -53.00 -20.60 -16.23
N GLU A 12 -53.81 -19.62 -15.85
CA GLU A 12 -53.59 -18.20 -16.17
C GLU A 12 -52.38 -17.62 -15.43
N PRO A 13 -51.63 -16.69 -16.04
CA PRO A 13 -50.47 -16.09 -15.42
C PRO A 13 -50.89 -15.05 -14.38
N ILE A 14 -50.33 -15.16 -13.17
CA ILE A 14 -50.52 -14.21 -12.08
C ILE A 14 -49.74 -12.93 -12.40
N ALA A 15 -50.43 -11.79 -12.46
CA ALA A 15 -49.82 -10.49 -12.66
C ALA A 15 -49.04 -10.02 -11.41
N THR A 16 -47.77 -9.70 -11.58
CA THR A 16 -46.95 -9.03 -10.56
C THR A 16 -47.14 -7.51 -10.61
N PRO A 17 -47.34 -6.82 -9.46
CA PRO A 17 -47.37 -5.37 -9.45
C PRO A 17 -45.97 -4.82 -9.73
N GLY A 18 -45.90 -3.80 -10.60
CA GLY A 18 -44.65 -3.13 -10.96
C GLY A 18 -44.00 -2.47 -9.75
N VAL A 19 -42.76 -2.86 -9.47
CA VAL A 19 -41.89 -2.13 -8.55
C VAL A 19 -41.15 -1.09 -9.38
N GLU A 20 -41.54 0.17 -9.28
CA GLU A 20 -40.68 1.26 -9.71
C GLU A 20 -39.38 1.20 -8.89
N ALA A 21 -38.27 0.93 -9.57
CA ALA A 21 -36.97 0.88 -8.96
C ALA A 21 -36.59 2.28 -8.48
N VAL A 22 -36.64 2.50 -7.16
CA VAL A 22 -35.90 3.61 -6.54
C VAL A 22 -34.42 3.37 -6.85
N PRO A 23 -33.72 4.30 -7.52
CA PRO A 23 -32.29 4.12 -7.74
C PRO A 23 -31.62 4.11 -6.37
N ALA A 24 -30.97 2.99 -6.03
CA ALA A 24 -30.14 2.93 -4.84
C ALA A 24 -29.14 4.08 -4.89
N PRO A 25 -28.93 4.84 -3.80
CA PRO A 25 -27.85 5.80 -3.76
C PRO A 25 -26.57 5.02 -4.07
N ARG A 26 -25.95 5.32 -5.20
CA ARG A 26 -24.66 4.77 -5.56
C ARG A 26 -23.74 5.11 -4.37
N PRO A 27 -23.23 4.12 -3.60
CA PRO A 27 -22.38 4.44 -2.47
C PRO A 27 -21.27 5.33 -3.02
N ALA A 28 -21.07 6.49 -2.39
CA ALA A 28 -20.01 7.40 -2.79
C ALA A 28 -18.73 6.56 -2.98
N PRO A 29 -17.95 6.81 -4.05
CA PRO A 29 -16.78 6.01 -4.31
C PRO A 29 -15.93 5.94 -3.06
N THR A 30 -15.80 4.73 -2.51
CA THR A 30 -14.95 4.45 -1.37
C THR A 30 -13.54 4.84 -1.75
N ARG A 31 -13.01 5.92 -1.14
CA ARG A 31 -11.67 6.41 -1.45
C ARG A 31 -10.64 5.74 -0.55
N ILE A 32 -9.50 5.41 -1.14
CA ILE A 32 -8.30 4.95 -0.45
C ILE A 32 -7.26 6.08 -0.53
N LEU A 33 -6.78 6.55 0.62
CA LEU A 33 -5.77 7.59 0.70
C LEU A 33 -4.44 7.00 1.12
N PHE A 34 -3.41 7.15 0.30
CA PHE A 34 -2.03 6.81 0.65
C PHE A 34 -1.32 8.06 1.16
N VAL A 35 -0.93 8.07 2.43
CA VAL A 35 -0.18 9.17 3.05
C VAL A 35 1.29 8.79 3.12
N SER A 36 2.12 9.58 2.46
CA SER A 36 3.56 9.34 2.34
C SER A 36 4.33 10.05 3.45
N GLY A 37 4.99 9.29 4.32
CA GLY A 37 5.89 9.83 5.34
C GLY A 37 7.21 10.38 4.80
N GLU A 38 7.63 9.93 3.62
CA GLU A 38 8.90 10.30 3.00
C GLU A 38 8.74 10.59 1.50
N ALA A 39 7.98 11.63 1.12
CA ALA A 39 7.62 11.89 -0.28
C ALA A 39 8.80 12.14 -1.24
N HIS A 40 9.99 12.42 -0.70
CA HIS A 40 11.21 12.69 -1.46
C HIS A 40 12.11 11.47 -1.66
N THR A 41 11.77 10.32 -1.08
CA THR A 41 12.56 9.08 -1.22
C THR A 41 11.97 8.18 -2.31
N PRO A 42 12.77 7.29 -2.94
CA PRO A 42 12.27 6.39 -3.99
C PRO A 42 11.06 5.54 -3.55
N GLY A 43 11.00 5.22 -2.25
CA GLY A 43 9.88 4.62 -1.53
C GLY A 43 8.50 5.12 -1.93
N HIS A 44 8.37 6.43 -1.98
CA HIS A 44 7.13 7.11 -2.33
C HIS A 44 6.56 6.63 -3.67
N THR A 45 7.44 6.41 -4.65
CA THR A 45 7.04 5.98 -5.99
C THR A 45 6.40 4.61 -5.96
N TYR A 46 7.04 3.64 -5.32
CA TYR A 46 6.58 2.25 -5.39
C TYR A 46 5.56 1.86 -4.31
N ARG A 47 5.49 2.57 -3.17
CA ARG A 47 4.49 2.32 -2.11
C ARG A 47 3.28 3.23 -2.15
N CYS A 48 3.40 4.48 -2.60
CA CYS A 48 2.25 5.39 -2.67
C CYS A 48 1.73 5.52 -4.11
N ILE A 49 2.57 6.00 -5.03
CA ILE A 49 2.13 6.34 -6.39
C ILE A 49 1.64 5.09 -7.14
N ARG A 50 2.48 4.05 -7.22
CA ARG A 50 2.17 2.83 -7.96
C ARG A 50 1.04 2.03 -7.33
N LEU A 51 0.96 1.94 -6.01
CA LEU A 51 -0.17 1.26 -5.36
C LEU A 51 -1.48 2.04 -5.54
N ALA A 52 -1.47 3.37 -5.45
CA ALA A 52 -2.65 4.17 -5.77
C ALA A 52 -3.09 3.99 -7.24
N GLU A 53 -2.15 3.88 -8.17
CA GLU A 53 -2.47 3.58 -9.57
C GLU A 53 -3.03 2.17 -9.74
N ALA A 54 -2.40 1.16 -9.15
CA ALA A 54 -2.89 -0.22 -9.19
C ALA A 54 -4.30 -0.34 -8.60
N THR A 55 -4.55 0.36 -7.49
CA THR A 55 -5.88 0.44 -6.86
C THR A 55 -6.91 1.08 -7.80
N ARG A 56 -6.55 2.17 -8.48
CA ARG A 56 -7.40 2.80 -9.51
C ARG A 56 -7.70 1.87 -10.68
N ARG A 57 -6.74 1.04 -11.11
CA ARG A 57 -6.94 0.03 -12.16
C ARG A 57 -7.93 -1.07 -11.74
N LEU A 58 -8.10 -1.32 -10.44
CA LEU A 58 -9.14 -2.20 -9.90
C LEU A 58 -10.52 -1.54 -9.80
N GLY A 59 -10.67 -0.30 -10.27
CA GLY A 59 -11.93 0.45 -10.21
C GLY A 59 -12.20 1.12 -8.85
N LEU A 60 -11.23 1.10 -7.94
CA LEU A 60 -11.32 1.73 -6.62
C LEU A 60 -10.67 3.12 -6.65
N PRO A 61 -11.40 4.19 -6.30
CA PRO A 61 -10.81 5.52 -6.27
C PRO A 61 -9.72 5.64 -5.21
N ALA A 62 -8.54 6.08 -5.63
CA ALA A 62 -7.39 6.20 -4.75
C ALA A 62 -6.55 7.43 -5.08
N HIS A 63 -6.04 8.06 -4.03
CA HIS A 63 -5.18 9.23 -4.09
C HIS A 63 -3.98 9.04 -3.18
N PHE A 64 -2.93 9.82 -3.41
CA PHE A 64 -1.79 9.89 -2.51
C PHE A 64 -1.46 11.35 -2.20
N VAL A 65 -0.92 11.58 -1.02
CA VAL A 65 -0.49 12.90 -0.53
C VAL A 65 0.71 12.73 0.40
N SER A 66 1.56 13.74 0.54
CA SER A 66 2.60 13.71 1.57
C SER A 66 2.02 14.02 2.94
N ILE A 67 2.69 13.59 4.01
CA ILE A 67 2.24 13.89 5.37
C ILE A 67 2.26 15.39 5.69
N GLU A 68 3.11 16.17 5.03
CA GLU A 68 3.16 17.63 5.18
C GLU A 68 2.00 18.33 4.46
N GLY A 69 1.51 17.72 3.38
CA GLY A 69 0.46 18.28 2.53
C GLY A 69 -0.96 17.79 2.86
N VAL A 70 -1.11 16.76 3.71
CA VAL A 70 -2.42 16.19 4.02
C VAL A 70 -3.25 17.16 4.86
N THR A 71 -4.50 17.32 4.46
CA THR A 71 -5.49 18.17 5.11
C THR A 71 -6.73 17.35 5.50
N PRO A 72 -7.59 17.87 6.40
CA PRO A 72 -8.86 17.20 6.71
C PRO A 72 -9.75 16.95 5.48
N ALA A 73 -9.68 17.81 4.45
CA ALA A 73 -10.46 17.64 3.23
C ALA A 73 -10.03 16.41 2.41
N ASP A 74 -8.78 15.97 2.55
CA ASP A 74 -8.29 14.74 1.89
C ASP A 74 -8.92 13.48 2.51
N LEU A 75 -9.40 13.57 3.75
CA LEU A 75 -10.06 12.47 4.45
C LEU A 75 -11.51 12.29 4.02
N ASP A 76 -12.14 13.30 3.41
CA ASP A 76 -13.55 13.26 3.06
C ASP A 76 -13.88 12.05 2.17
N SER A 77 -14.85 11.25 2.63
CA SER A 77 -15.30 10.01 1.96
C SER A 77 -14.22 8.92 1.84
N CYS A 78 -13.08 9.05 2.53
CA CYS A 78 -12.13 7.95 2.65
C CYS A 78 -12.71 6.85 3.53
N ARG A 79 -12.48 5.59 3.14
CA ARG A 79 -12.75 4.44 4.02
C ARG A 79 -11.49 3.74 4.48
N LEU A 80 -10.36 4.05 3.86
CA LEU A 80 -9.07 3.51 4.21
C LEU A 80 -8.01 4.58 4.02
N VAL A 81 -7.24 4.83 5.08
CA VAL A 81 -6.04 5.67 5.06
C VAL A 81 -4.84 4.77 5.31
N ILE A 82 -3.87 4.78 4.39
CA ILE A 82 -2.66 3.96 4.44
C ILE A 82 -1.48 4.88 4.72
N LEU A 83 -0.86 4.71 5.87
CA LEU A 83 0.27 5.50 6.35
C LEU A 83 1.58 4.78 5.98
N TRP A 84 2.25 5.20 4.92
CA TRP A 84 3.52 4.59 4.51
C TRP A 84 4.70 5.29 5.19
N ARG A 85 5.45 4.55 6.04
CA ARG A 85 6.60 5.04 6.85
C ARG A 85 6.36 6.35 7.59
N VAL A 86 5.12 6.62 7.98
CA VAL A 86 4.78 7.87 8.67
C VAL A 86 5.29 7.83 10.10
N GLN A 87 6.02 8.85 10.51
CA GLN A 87 6.53 8.99 11.88
C GLN A 87 5.43 9.51 12.81
N ARG A 88 5.34 8.97 14.02
CA ARG A 88 4.36 9.45 14.99
C ARG A 88 4.63 10.90 15.38
N SER A 89 3.56 11.69 15.33
CA SER A 89 3.50 13.08 15.74
C SER A 89 2.05 13.44 16.12
N GLU A 90 1.85 14.57 16.79
CA GLU A 90 0.51 15.07 17.11
C GLU A 90 -0.35 15.28 15.84
N HIS A 91 0.27 15.73 14.74
CA HIS A 91 -0.39 15.86 13.45
C HIS A 91 -0.94 14.52 12.94
N VAL A 92 -0.14 13.46 13.03
CA VAL A 92 -0.53 12.10 12.59
C VAL A 92 -1.61 11.51 13.50
N GLU A 93 -1.51 11.71 14.81
CA GLU A 93 -2.54 11.27 15.76
C GLU A 93 -3.87 11.96 15.48
N ASN A 94 -3.86 13.27 15.25
CA ASN A 94 -5.05 14.03 14.87
C ASN A 94 -5.62 13.59 13.53
N LEU A 95 -4.78 13.34 12.53
CA LEU A 95 -5.20 12.81 11.23
C LEU A 95 -5.92 11.46 11.39
N CYS A 96 -5.33 10.53 12.14
CA CYS A 96 -5.92 9.21 12.39
C CYS A 96 -7.25 9.30 13.13
N ARG A 97 -7.33 10.19 14.14
CA ARG A 97 -8.58 10.43 14.88
C ARG A 97 -9.68 10.96 13.95
N LEU A 98 -9.39 12.00 13.16
CA LEU A 98 -10.35 12.59 12.22
C LEU A 98 -10.82 11.56 11.17
N ALA A 99 -9.90 10.77 10.62
CA ALA A 99 -10.23 9.72 9.66
C ALA A 99 -11.18 8.68 10.27
N ARG A 100 -10.95 8.25 11.51
CA ARG A 100 -11.83 7.33 12.24
C ARG A 100 -13.19 7.94 12.57
N GLU A 101 -13.24 9.21 12.94
CA GLU A 101 -14.51 9.95 13.16
C GLU A 101 -15.38 9.98 11.88
N GLN A 102 -14.75 9.95 10.70
CA GLN A 102 -15.42 9.84 9.40
C GLN A 102 -15.68 8.39 8.95
N GLY A 103 -15.31 7.39 9.78
CA GLY A 103 -15.56 5.97 9.52
C GLY A 103 -14.51 5.28 8.65
N ALA A 104 -13.32 5.85 8.50
CA ALA A 104 -12.20 5.22 7.82
C ALA A 104 -11.40 4.30 8.75
N SER A 105 -10.91 3.19 8.19
CA SER A 105 -9.86 2.36 8.82
C SER A 105 -8.47 2.93 8.51
N ILE A 106 -7.52 2.68 9.40
CA ILE A 106 -6.12 3.08 9.28
C ILE A 106 -5.27 1.83 9.06
N ALA A 107 -4.47 1.84 8.00
CA ALA A 107 -3.41 0.85 7.79
C ALA A 107 -2.05 1.52 7.92
N PHE A 108 -1.09 0.81 8.49
CA PHE A 108 0.32 1.21 8.46
C PHE A 108 1.08 0.39 7.43
N ASP A 109 1.93 1.02 6.61
CA ASP A 109 2.67 0.34 5.54
C ASP A 109 4.18 0.56 5.66
N ILE A 110 4.97 -0.52 5.52
CA ILE A 110 6.44 -0.47 5.53
C ILE A 110 7.06 -1.38 4.47
N ASP A 111 8.22 -0.97 3.98
CA ASP A 111 9.02 -1.72 3.00
C ASP A 111 10.49 -1.90 3.41
N ASP A 112 10.90 -1.30 4.54
CA ASP A 112 12.14 -1.57 5.25
C ASP A 112 11.83 -1.93 6.71
N LEU A 113 12.76 -2.64 7.36
CA LEU A 113 12.65 -3.01 8.78
C LEU A 113 12.94 -1.80 9.69
N MET A 114 11.98 -0.88 9.78
CA MET A 114 12.08 0.35 10.57
C MET A 114 11.31 0.30 11.90
N VAL A 115 10.65 -0.83 12.17
CA VAL A 115 9.87 -1.06 13.40
C VAL A 115 10.69 -1.70 14.52
N VAL A 116 11.99 -1.94 14.31
CA VAL A 116 12.91 -2.48 15.31
C VAL A 116 13.98 -1.43 15.62
N PRO A 117 13.77 -0.51 16.58
CA PRO A 117 14.70 0.58 16.87
C PRO A 117 16.11 0.15 17.26
N ASP A 118 16.26 -1.07 17.77
CA ASP A 118 17.56 -1.65 18.10
C ASP A 118 18.42 -1.99 16.88
N PHE A 119 17.83 -2.01 15.68
CA PHE A 119 18.58 -2.19 14.43
C PHE A 119 19.06 -0.87 13.82
N ALA A 120 18.69 0.28 14.40
CA ALA A 120 19.17 1.60 13.99
C ALA A 120 20.60 1.87 14.48
N THR A 121 21.55 1.01 14.12
CA THR A 121 22.96 1.14 14.52
C THR A 121 23.88 1.36 13.32
N PRO A 122 25.04 2.04 13.50
CA PRO A 122 26.01 2.26 12.43
C PRO A 122 26.58 0.96 11.83
N GLU A 123 26.54 -0.15 12.57
CA GLU A 123 27.00 -1.46 12.13
C GLU A 123 26.05 -2.09 11.12
N LEU A 124 24.75 -1.86 11.28
CA LEU A 124 23.69 -2.44 10.45
C LEU A 124 23.25 -1.49 9.33
N ILE A 125 23.24 -0.18 9.55
CA ILE A 125 22.80 0.83 8.58
C ILE A 125 23.98 1.67 8.12
N ASP A 126 24.53 1.34 6.95
CA ASP A 126 25.68 2.05 6.35
C ASP A 126 25.39 3.55 6.13
N GLY A 127 24.12 3.89 5.85
CA GLY A 127 23.66 5.26 5.68
C GLY A 127 23.91 6.17 6.88
N ILE A 128 23.89 5.63 8.11
CA ILE A 128 24.21 6.40 9.33
C ILE A 128 25.67 6.85 9.30
N ARG A 129 26.56 5.96 8.83
CA ARG A 129 27.99 6.23 8.72
C ARG A 129 28.32 7.19 7.58
N THR A 130 27.72 7.00 6.41
CA THR A 130 28.06 7.78 5.22
C THR A 130 27.50 9.20 5.25
N THR A 131 26.42 9.43 6.01
CA THR A 131 25.72 10.72 6.08
C THR A 131 26.10 11.54 7.33
N ASN A 132 26.95 11.00 8.21
CA ASN A 132 27.21 11.56 9.55
C ASN A 132 25.91 11.86 10.33
N SER A 133 24.84 11.10 10.08
CA SER A 133 23.61 11.23 10.85
C SER A 133 23.89 10.84 12.30
N ILE A 134 23.37 11.62 13.23
CA ILE A 134 23.55 11.30 14.66
C ILE A 134 22.75 10.03 14.92
N THR A 135 23.40 8.94 15.35
CA THR A 135 22.76 7.65 15.60
C THR A 135 21.50 7.75 16.45
N SER A 136 21.48 8.66 17.44
CA SER A 136 20.29 8.92 18.26
C SER A 136 19.10 9.43 17.45
N GLN A 137 19.31 10.30 16.45
CA GLN A 137 18.23 10.80 15.60
C GLN A 137 17.62 9.69 14.73
N VAL A 138 18.45 8.77 14.24
CA VAL A 138 17.98 7.63 13.43
C VAL A 138 17.24 6.61 14.30
N ARG A 139 17.73 6.39 15.53
CA ARG A 139 17.00 5.59 16.51
C ARG A 139 15.66 6.24 16.90
N ASP A 140 15.64 7.55 17.15
CA ASP A 140 14.42 8.30 17.47
C ASP A 140 13.41 8.22 16.32
N LEU A 141 13.88 8.27 15.07
CA LEU A 141 13.05 8.03 13.88
C LEU A 141 12.41 6.65 13.92
N PHE A 142 13.18 5.59 14.17
CA PHE A 142 12.65 4.22 14.23
C PHE A 142 11.67 4.06 15.39
N VAL A 143 11.95 4.68 16.55
CA VAL A 143 11.00 4.70 17.68
C VAL A 143 9.67 5.33 17.25
N ARG A 144 9.70 6.48 16.59
CA ARG A 144 8.49 7.17 16.14
C ARG A 144 7.73 6.40 15.06
N ILE A 145 8.44 5.74 14.14
CA ILE A 145 7.82 4.86 13.13
C ILE A 145 7.16 3.67 13.80
N ARG A 146 7.86 2.99 14.71
CA ARG A 146 7.30 1.89 15.49
C ARG A 146 6.05 2.34 16.25
N GLN A 147 6.06 3.50 16.87
CA GLN A 147 4.90 4.02 17.60
C GLN A 147 3.70 4.35 16.68
N SER A 148 3.92 4.59 15.38
CA SER A 148 2.83 4.76 14.40
C SER A 148 2.10 3.45 14.11
N VAL A 149 2.76 2.31 14.30
CA VAL A 149 2.12 0.99 14.20
C VAL A 149 0.95 0.89 15.18
N ASP A 150 1.12 1.40 16.41
CA ASP A 150 0.08 1.42 17.44
C ASP A 150 -1.15 2.29 17.05
N LEU A 151 -1.05 3.12 16.00
CA LEU A 151 -2.16 3.93 15.49
C LEU A 151 -2.98 3.21 14.43
N ALA A 152 -2.54 2.06 13.92
CA ALA A 152 -3.18 1.35 12.82
C ALA A 152 -4.14 0.26 13.31
N ASP A 153 -5.14 -0.03 12.48
CA ASP A 153 -6.05 -1.16 12.69
C ASP A 153 -5.47 -2.47 12.12
N PHE A 154 -4.59 -2.37 11.11
CA PHE A 154 -3.80 -3.45 10.56
C PHE A 154 -2.56 -2.91 9.84
N CYS A 155 -1.63 -3.80 9.50
CA CYS A 155 -0.39 -3.44 8.81
C CYS A 155 -0.30 -4.07 7.41
N LEU A 156 0.43 -3.38 6.53
CA LEU A 156 0.85 -3.82 5.21
C LEU A 156 2.38 -3.81 5.16
N CYS A 157 2.96 -4.74 4.42
CA CYS A 157 4.40 -4.75 4.20
C CYS A 157 4.80 -5.44 2.90
N THR A 158 6.07 -5.38 2.52
CA THR A 158 6.53 -5.91 1.21
C THR A 158 6.98 -7.36 1.22
N THR A 159 7.31 -7.93 2.39
CA THR A 159 7.87 -9.28 2.52
C THR A 159 7.35 -10.01 3.75
N GLU A 160 7.46 -11.34 3.76
CA GLU A 160 7.10 -12.15 4.93
C GLU A 160 8.03 -11.90 6.13
N GLU A 161 9.32 -11.59 5.90
CA GLU A 161 10.22 -11.17 6.98
C GLU A 161 9.73 -9.91 7.69
N LEU A 162 9.27 -8.89 6.96
CA LEU A 162 8.68 -7.70 7.58
C LEU A 162 7.39 -8.03 8.31
N ALA A 163 6.57 -8.91 7.72
CA ALA A 163 5.33 -9.36 8.33
C ALA A 163 5.58 -10.13 9.63
N TYR A 164 6.65 -10.94 9.69
CA TYR A 164 7.07 -11.64 10.91
C TYR A 164 7.30 -10.66 12.06
N TRP A 165 8.03 -9.56 11.83
CA TRP A 165 8.29 -8.56 12.86
C TRP A 165 7.01 -7.84 13.31
N LEU A 166 6.18 -7.40 12.38
CA LEU A 166 4.91 -6.72 12.69
C LEU A 166 3.92 -7.63 13.43
N ARG A 167 3.77 -8.89 13.00
CA ARG A 167 2.94 -9.89 13.68
C ARG A 167 3.50 -10.24 15.06
N GLY A 168 4.83 -10.22 15.22
CA GLY A 168 5.49 -10.38 16.51
C GLY A 168 5.13 -9.27 17.52
N GLU A 169 4.76 -8.08 17.02
CA GLU A 169 4.19 -6.99 17.83
C GLU A 169 2.67 -7.12 18.06
N GLY A 170 2.05 -8.22 17.61
CA GLY A 170 0.61 -8.46 17.74
C GLY A 170 -0.25 -7.80 16.65
N GLN A 171 0.35 -7.34 15.55
CA GLN A 171 -0.38 -6.68 14.47
C GLN A 171 -0.92 -7.67 13.43
N ASP A 172 -2.18 -7.52 13.06
CA ASP A 172 -2.74 -8.17 11.86
C ASP A 172 -2.03 -7.59 10.63
N THR A 173 -1.26 -8.42 9.91
CA THR A 173 -0.35 -7.94 8.86
C THR A 173 -0.48 -8.73 7.56
N TYR A 174 -0.55 -8.01 6.44
CA TYR A 174 -0.65 -8.56 5.09
C TYR A 174 0.54 -8.17 4.22
N VAL A 175 0.99 -9.10 3.38
CA VAL A 175 2.09 -8.86 2.44
C VAL A 175 1.53 -8.34 1.12
N VAL A 176 1.94 -7.13 0.76
CA VAL A 176 1.69 -6.45 -0.51
C VAL A 176 3.06 -6.13 -1.13
N PRO A 177 3.58 -6.98 -2.02
CA PRO A 177 4.90 -6.79 -2.62
C PRO A 177 5.04 -5.46 -3.36
N ASN A 178 6.28 -4.99 -3.49
CA ASN A 178 6.57 -3.87 -4.39
C ASN A 178 6.22 -4.22 -5.84
N THR A 179 5.70 -3.22 -6.55
CA THR A 179 5.30 -3.37 -7.95
C THR A 179 6.09 -2.46 -8.87
N PHE A 180 6.05 -2.77 -10.16
CA PHE A 180 6.53 -1.91 -11.23
C PHE A 180 5.35 -1.42 -12.06
N ASP A 181 5.53 -0.28 -12.72
CA ASP A 181 4.54 0.32 -13.61
C ASP A 181 4.77 -0.11 -15.08
N ASP A 182 3.80 0.21 -15.94
CA ASP A 182 3.88 -0.08 -17.37
C ASP A 182 5.11 0.58 -18.02
N ALA A 183 5.47 1.79 -17.59
CA ALA A 183 6.64 2.49 -18.12
C ALA A 183 7.93 1.70 -17.87
N THR A 184 8.10 1.19 -16.65
CA THR A 184 9.20 0.32 -16.24
C THR A 184 9.19 -0.98 -17.04
N PHE A 185 8.02 -1.61 -17.18
CA PHE A 185 7.86 -2.83 -17.95
C PHE A 185 8.27 -2.63 -19.42
N PHE A 186 7.75 -1.61 -20.09
CA PHE A 186 8.07 -1.33 -21.49
C PHE A 186 9.53 -0.94 -21.68
N ALA A 187 10.14 -0.21 -20.75
CA ALA A 187 11.57 0.08 -20.78
C ALA A 187 12.41 -1.20 -20.70
N ALA A 188 12.08 -2.11 -19.79
CA ALA A 188 12.74 -3.40 -19.65
C ALA A 188 12.61 -4.26 -20.93
N ARG A 189 11.41 -4.30 -21.52
CA ARG A 189 11.17 -5.04 -22.78
C ARG A 189 11.97 -4.47 -23.95
N ARG A 190 12.08 -3.15 -24.07
CA ARG A 190 12.91 -2.51 -25.12
C ARG A 190 14.39 -2.82 -24.92
N ALA A 191 14.89 -2.70 -23.69
CA ALA A 191 16.29 -3.00 -23.38
C ALA A 191 16.64 -4.46 -23.67
N ALA A 192 15.72 -5.39 -23.39
CA ALA A 192 15.89 -6.80 -23.71
C ALA A 192 15.92 -7.06 -25.23
N ALA A 193 15.10 -6.36 -26.01
CA ALA A 193 15.05 -6.49 -27.46
C ALA A 193 16.25 -5.86 -28.18
N SER A 194 16.89 -4.85 -27.59
CA SER A 194 18.07 -4.17 -28.15
C SER A 194 19.41 -4.79 -27.72
N ARG A 195 19.40 -6.01 -27.18
CA ARG A 195 20.63 -6.70 -26.75
C ARG A 195 21.47 -7.07 -27.97
N PRO A 196 22.77 -6.68 -28.03
CA PRO A 196 23.67 -7.14 -29.07
C PRO A 196 23.84 -8.66 -29.01
N ASP A 197 23.88 -9.30 -30.19
CA ASP A 197 24.23 -10.71 -30.33
C ASP A 197 25.74 -10.84 -30.60
N ASP A 198 26.53 -10.64 -29.54
CA ASP A 198 28.00 -10.63 -29.56
C ASP A 198 28.63 -11.80 -28.80
N GLY A 199 27.81 -12.77 -28.37
CA GLY A 199 28.27 -13.94 -27.61
C GLY A 199 28.67 -13.66 -26.15
N LEU A 200 28.47 -12.43 -25.63
CA LEU A 200 28.85 -12.09 -24.26
C LEU A 200 27.70 -12.27 -23.27
N LEU A 201 28.00 -12.86 -22.10
CA LEU A 201 27.11 -12.82 -20.95
C LEU A 201 27.21 -11.43 -20.29
N ARG A 202 26.11 -10.66 -20.35
CA ARG A 202 26.00 -9.35 -19.70
C ARG A 202 25.12 -9.45 -18.46
N ILE A 203 25.72 -9.22 -17.29
CA ILE A 203 25.02 -9.16 -16.01
C ILE A 203 24.92 -7.68 -15.63
N GLY A 204 23.68 -7.19 -15.49
CA GLY A 204 23.40 -5.84 -15.02
C GLY A 204 23.17 -5.83 -13.51
N TYR A 205 23.74 -4.85 -12.82
CA TYR A 205 23.53 -4.65 -11.40
C TYR A 205 22.98 -3.25 -11.14
N ALA A 206 21.81 -3.16 -10.50
CA ALA A 206 21.14 -1.92 -10.15
C ALA A 206 21.04 -1.81 -8.62
N GLY A 207 22.15 -1.44 -7.99
CA GLY A 207 22.32 -1.57 -6.53
C GLY A 207 21.66 -0.53 -5.63
N GLY A 208 20.77 0.31 -6.18
CA GLY A 208 20.14 1.36 -5.39
C GLY A 208 21.11 2.45 -4.92
N THR A 209 20.87 3.00 -3.73
CA THR A 209 21.64 4.11 -3.15
C THR A 209 23.03 3.67 -2.71
N ARG A 210 23.93 4.65 -2.51
CA ARG A 210 25.33 4.42 -2.06
C ARG A 210 25.47 3.75 -0.68
N THR A 211 24.36 3.54 0.02
CA THR A 211 24.26 2.91 1.35
C THR A 211 24.31 1.39 1.33
N HIS A 212 24.38 0.76 0.15
CA HIS A 212 24.37 -0.71 -0.01
C HIS A 212 25.73 -1.32 -0.37
N GLN A 213 26.82 -0.54 -0.26
CA GLN A 213 28.13 -1.00 -0.75
C GLN A 213 28.72 -2.15 0.08
N LYS A 214 28.31 -2.28 1.35
CA LYS A 214 28.71 -3.39 2.21
C LYS A 214 27.99 -4.71 1.90
N ASP A 215 26.88 -4.67 1.18
CA ASP A 215 26.13 -5.88 0.80
C ASP A 215 27.01 -6.81 -0.07
N PHE A 216 28.01 -6.25 -0.76
CA PHE A 216 29.00 -6.97 -1.59
C PHE A 216 30.31 -7.29 -0.88
N ALA A 217 30.51 -6.82 0.35
CA ALA A 217 31.78 -6.99 1.05
C ALA A 217 31.97 -8.42 1.62
N ARG A 218 30.98 -9.31 1.48
CA ARG A 218 31.10 -10.72 1.84
C ARG A 218 31.37 -11.54 0.57
N ALA A 219 32.65 -11.86 0.36
CA ALA A 219 33.12 -12.92 -0.52
C ALA A 219 33.64 -14.10 0.33
#